data_AF-A0ABD6NU76-F1
#
_entry.id   AF-A0ABD6NU76-F1
#
_cell.length_a   1.000
_cell.length_b   1.000
_cell.length_c   1.000
_cell.angle_alpha   90.00
_cell.angle_beta   90.00
_cell.angle_gamma   90.00
#
_symmetry.space_group_name_H-M   'P 1'
#
loop_
_entity.id
_entity.type
_entity.pdbx_description
1 polymer ?
#
loop_
_entity_poly.entity_id
_entity_poly.type
_entity_poly.pdbx_seq_one_letter_code
_entity_poly.pdbx_strand_id
1 'polypeptide(L)'
;MVSWPALGTRVTVRYRRPTGSVPPLTDVVGHLLAVDPVVRVRTKTGAVVECAPADVVALRELTDAPVRTSEIRALERAAAAARPGDERAWLDGWLLRAGKGGGGLAANSAMPLDVSADASAIGGIVAWYAARGLTPRLGIPDRLLPVPPGWVCELVERVMVRDVEPGAPPGSQADVAVDAERHADVSDAPDGTRWVGLSLAGAQDTARGAALLAWGASRGATRGYLRVHDAEGAALAGALGFRLHHHTRYFPLGSPTGPAR
;
A
#
# COMPACT_ATOMS: atom_id res chain seq x y z
N MET A 1 -13.64 -33.61 -6.91
CA MET A 1 -14.03 -32.70 -5.82
C MET A 1 -13.04 -31.54 -5.85
N VAL A 2 -13.52 -30.31 -5.92
CA VAL A 2 -12.65 -29.13 -6.00
C VAL A 2 -12.01 -28.91 -4.61
N SER A 3 -10.69 -28.73 -4.55
CA SER A 3 -10.02 -28.34 -3.30
C SER A 3 -10.29 -26.86 -3.05
N TRP A 4 -10.84 -26.54 -1.88
CA TRP A 4 -11.18 -25.16 -1.53
C TRP A 4 -10.02 -24.48 -0.81
N PRO A 5 -9.62 -23.26 -1.23
CA PRO A 5 -8.66 -22.47 -0.48
C PRO A 5 -9.28 -21.94 0.82
N ALA A 6 -8.42 -21.38 1.68
CA ALA A 6 -8.87 -20.65 2.87
C ALA A 6 -9.88 -19.53 2.50
N LEU A 7 -10.83 -19.29 3.39
CA LEU A 7 -11.72 -18.15 3.26
C LEU A 7 -10.91 -16.85 3.27
N GLY A 8 -11.34 -15.87 2.48
CA GLY A 8 -10.61 -14.64 2.22
C GLY A 8 -9.59 -14.73 1.08
N THR A 9 -9.30 -15.92 0.54
CA THR A 9 -8.44 -16.07 -0.64
C THR A 9 -9.11 -15.52 -1.89
N ARG A 10 -8.35 -14.81 -2.72
CA ARG A 10 -8.82 -14.32 -4.02
C ARG A 10 -8.86 -15.48 -5.01
N VAL A 11 -10.01 -15.73 -5.60
CA VAL A 11 -10.26 -16.86 -6.49
C VAL A 11 -10.93 -16.41 -7.77
N THR A 12 -10.74 -17.19 -8.83
CA THR A 12 -11.67 -17.27 -9.95
C THR A 12 -12.45 -18.58 -9.83
N VAL A 13 -13.77 -18.49 -9.85
CA VAL A 13 -14.68 -19.64 -9.76
C VAL A 13 -15.50 -19.67 -11.04
N ARG A 14 -15.38 -20.76 -11.78
CA ARG A 14 -16.22 -21.06 -12.94
C ARG A 14 -17.33 -22.00 -12.50
N TYR A 15 -18.57 -21.62 -12.75
CA TYR A 15 -19.73 -22.41 -12.32
C TYR A 15 -20.83 -22.50 -13.38
N ARG A 16 -21.65 -23.55 -13.27
CA ARG A 16 -22.84 -23.78 -14.10
C ARG A 16 -23.94 -22.80 -13.72
N ARG A 17 -24.54 -22.20 -14.73
CA ARG A 17 -25.76 -21.42 -14.58
C ARG A 17 -26.99 -22.34 -14.61
N PRO A 18 -28.16 -21.86 -14.18
CA PRO A 18 -29.41 -22.63 -14.27
C PRO A 18 -29.62 -23.19 -15.68
N THR A 19 -30.12 -24.42 -15.76
CA THR A 19 -30.42 -25.12 -17.03
C THR A 19 -31.21 -24.22 -17.98
N GLY A 20 -30.74 -24.09 -19.22
CA GLY A 20 -31.32 -23.19 -20.22
C GLY A 20 -30.63 -21.82 -20.34
N SER A 21 -29.66 -21.52 -19.47
CA SER A 21 -28.84 -20.30 -19.60
C SER A 21 -27.92 -20.30 -20.82
N VAL A 22 -27.80 -19.15 -21.48
CA VAL A 22 -26.82 -18.90 -22.54
C VAL A 22 -25.96 -17.69 -22.13
N PRO A 23 -24.63 -17.84 -21.93
CA PRO A 23 -23.89 -19.11 -21.91
C PRO A 23 -24.24 -20.00 -20.70
N PRO A 24 -24.01 -21.33 -20.78
CA PRO A 24 -24.33 -22.28 -19.69
C PRO A 24 -23.35 -22.21 -18.51
N LEU A 25 -22.18 -21.60 -18.72
CA LEU A 25 -21.15 -21.40 -17.71
C LEU A 25 -20.87 -19.90 -17.57
N THR A 26 -20.48 -19.49 -16.37
CA THR A 26 -19.97 -18.13 -16.12
C THR A 26 -18.83 -18.18 -15.10
N ASP A 27 -18.04 -17.11 -15.08
CA ASP A 27 -16.91 -16.93 -14.17
C ASP A 27 -17.21 -15.82 -13.17
N VAL A 28 -16.76 -15.99 -11.93
CA VAL A 28 -16.71 -14.93 -10.92
C VAL A 28 -15.31 -14.80 -10.36
N VAL A 29 -14.82 -13.56 -10.27
CA VAL A 29 -13.53 -13.23 -9.67
C VAL A 29 -13.76 -12.40 -8.41
N GLY A 30 -13.23 -12.85 -7.28
CA GLY A 30 -13.42 -12.19 -6.01
C GLY A 30 -12.78 -12.92 -4.85
N HIS A 31 -13.14 -12.54 -3.62
CA HIS A 31 -12.70 -13.21 -2.40
C HIS A 31 -13.71 -14.25 -1.97
N LEU A 32 -13.23 -15.46 -1.63
CA LEU A 32 -14.05 -16.55 -1.15
C LEU A 32 -14.56 -16.25 0.26
N LEU A 33 -15.87 -16.17 0.47
CA LEU A 33 -16.48 -15.88 1.77
C LEU A 33 -17.03 -17.12 2.47
N ALA A 34 -17.55 -18.08 1.71
CA ALA A 34 -18.11 -19.33 2.22
C ALA A 34 -18.04 -20.40 1.13
N VAL A 35 -18.06 -21.67 1.53
CA VAL A 35 -18.05 -22.83 0.62
C VAL A 35 -19.20 -23.80 0.88
N ASP A 36 -19.81 -23.76 2.07
CA ASP A 36 -20.92 -24.62 2.48
C ASP A 36 -21.94 -23.79 3.29
N PRO A 37 -23.26 -23.98 3.11
CA PRO A 37 -23.91 -24.85 2.11
C PRO A 37 -23.87 -24.28 0.68
N VAL A 38 -23.46 -23.02 0.55
CA VAL A 38 -23.42 -22.28 -0.72
C VAL A 38 -22.05 -21.61 -0.85
N VAL A 39 -21.49 -21.65 -2.05
CA VAL A 39 -20.24 -20.95 -2.36
C VAL A 39 -20.56 -19.47 -2.53
N ARG A 40 -19.91 -18.62 -1.72
CA ARG A 40 -20.06 -17.17 -1.78
C ARG A 40 -18.76 -16.51 -2.20
N VAL A 41 -18.81 -15.71 -3.25
CA VAL A 41 -17.65 -14.95 -3.74
C VAL A 41 -17.99 -13.46 -3.76
N ARG A 42 -17.27 -12.65 -2.97
CA ARG A 42 -17.39 -11.19 -3.02
C ARG A 42 -16.52 -10.65 -4.13
N THR A 43 -17.17 -10.11 -5.16
CA THR A 43 -16.50 -9.46 -6.29
C THR A 43 -15.83 -8.15 -5.87
N LYS A 44 -14.99 -7.59 -6.75
CA LYS A 44 -14.33 -6.28 -6.50
C LYS A 44 -15.31 -5.12 -6.28
N THR A 45 -16.55 -5.22 -6.76
CA THR A 45 -17.57 -4.18 -6.60
C THR A 45 -18.36 -4.32 -5.30
N GLY A 46 -18.01 -5.30 -4.46
CA GLY A 46 -18.73 -5.62 -3.22
C GLY A 46 -19.92 -6.55 -3.42
N ALA A 47 -20.36 -6.81 -4.66
CA ALA A 47 -21.45 -7.75 -4.93
C ALA A 47 -21.04 -9.18 -4.55
N VAL A 48 -21.93 -9.89 -3.86
CA VAL A 48 -21.75 -11.31 -3.50
C VAL A 48 -22.44 -12.16 -4.55
N VAL A 49 -21.67 -13.02 -5.19
CA VAL A 49 -22.18 -14.03 -6.13
C VAL A 49 -22.26 -15.36 -5.40
N GLU A 50 -23.39 -16.04 -5.56
CA GLU A 50 -23.67 -17.33 -4.95
C GLU A 50 -23.78 -18.41 -6.02
N CYS A 51 -23.25 -19.60 -5.74
CA CYS A 51 -23.47 -20.80 -6.55
C CYS A 51 -23.43 -22.07 -5.69
N ALA A 52 -24.09 -23.13 -6.16
CA ALA A 52 -24.03 -24.41 -5.46
C ALA A 52 -22.61 -25.02 -5.58
N PRO A 53 -22.06 -25.65 -4.52
CA PRO A 53 -20.76 -26.30 -4.60
C PRO A 53 -20.67 -27.34 -5.74
N ALA A 54 -21.77 -28.02 -6.05
CA ALA A 54 -21.88 -28.98 -7.15
C ALA A 54 -21.83 -28.36 -8.56
N ASP A 55 -22.15 -27.06 -8.68
CA ASP A 55 -22.13 -26.34 -9.95
C ASP A 55 -20.75 -25.80 -10.29
N VAL A 56 -19.80 -25.80 -9.35
CA VAL A 56 -18.44 -25.34 -9.59
C VAL A 56 -17.68 -26.36 -10.45
N VAL A 57 -17.21 -25.90 -11.61
CA VAL A 57 -16.51 -26.73 -12.59
C VAL A 57 -15.01 -26.45 -12.63
N ALA A 58 -14.59 -25.25 -12.24
CA ALA A 58 -13.19 -24.91 -12.08
C ALA A 58 -13.01 -23.86 -10.98
N LEU A 59 -11.92 -24.00 -10.24
CA LEU A 59 -11.48 -23.03 -9.25
C LEU A 59 -9.99 -22.81 -9.45
N ARG A 60 -9.57 -21.55 -9.38
CA ARG A 60 -8.16 -21.20 -9.34
C ARG A 60 -7.94 -20.10 -8.32
N GLU A 61 -6.98 -20.34 -7.43
CA GLU A 61 -6.42 -19.30 -6.58
C GLU A 61 -5.71 -18.26 -7.45
N LEU A 62 -6.02 -17.00 -7.20
CA LEU A 62 -5.39 -15.87 -7.85
C LEU A 62 -4.42 -15.22 -6.87
N THR A 63 -3.29 -14.77 -7.40
CA THR A 63 -2.48 -13.78 -6.70
C THR A 63 -3.29 -12.50 -6.49
N ASP A 64 -2.81 -11.64 -5.60
CA ASP A 64 -3.41 -10.32 -5.39
C ASP A 64 -3.56 -9.57 -6.72
N ALA A 65 -4.57 -8.72 -6.80
CA ALA A 65 -4.82 -7.94 -8.00
C ALA A 65 -3.56 -7.17 -8.41
N PRO A 66 -3.19 -7.14 -9.70
CA PRO A 66 -2.06 -6.35 -10.15
C PRO A 66 -2.23 -4.89 -9.73
N VAL A 67 -1.31 -4.41 -8.91
CA VAL A 67 -1.27 -3.02 -8.46
C VAL A 67 -0.89 -2.11 -9.63
N ARG A 68 -1.79 -1.18 -9.98
CA ARG A 68 -1.60 -0.19 -11.05
C ARG A 68 -0.67 0.93 -10.60
N THR A 69 0.07 1.51 -11.54
CA THR A 69 0.93 2.68 -11.28
C THR A 69 0.16 3.86 -10.71
N SER A 70 -1.11 4.05 -11.10
CA SER A 70 -1.99 5.07 -10.53
C SER A 70 -2.31 4.82 -9.05
N GLU A 71 -2.53 3.56 -8.65
CA GLU A 71 -2.80 3.17 -7.26
C GLU A 71 -1.54 3.37 -6.40
N ILE A 72 -0.36 3.06 -6.95
CA ILE A 72 0.92 3.35 -6.29
C ILE A 72 1.05 4.86 -6.05
N ARG A 73 0.88 5.70 -7.09
CA ARG A 73 0.98 7.16 -6.94
C ARG A 73 -0.06 7.73 -5.99
N ALA A 74 -1.29 7.21 -5.99
CA ALA A 74 -2.35 7.64 -5.08
C ALA A 74 -1.96 7.40 -3.61
N LEU A 75 -1.53 6.17 -3.28
CA LEU A 75 -1.10 5.81 -1.93
C LEU A 75 0.16 6.59 -1.52
N GLU A 76 1.15 6.70 -2.39
CA GLU A 76 2.39 7.42 -2.10
C GLU A 76 2.15 8.91 -1.84
N ARG A 77 1.18 9.53 -2.55
CA ARG A 77 0.75 10.91 -2.28
C ARG A 77 0.02 11.04 -0.94
N ALA A 78 -0.84 10.08 -0.59
CA ALA A 78 -1.49 10.06 0.73
C ALA A 78 -0.44 9.92 1.85
N ALA A 79 0.53 9.02 1.69
CA ALA A 79 1.62 8.85 2.65
C ALA A 79 2.51 10.11 2.77
N ALA A 80 2.78 10.78 1.64
CA ALA A 80 3.53 12.03 1.64
C ALA A 80 2.74 13.19 2.25
N ALA A 81 1.41 13.22 2.10
CA ALA A 81 0.56 14.22 2.75
C ALA A 81 0.51 14.03 4.28
N ALA A 82 0.47 12.77 4.75
CA ALA A 82 0.54 12.44 6.17
C ALA A 82 1.87 12.88 6.81
N ARG A 83 2.98 12.73 6.06
CA ARG A 83 4.32 13.13 6.51
C ARG A 83 5.01 14.04 5.50
N PRO A 84 4.68 15.34 5.51
CA PRO A 84 5.10 16.26 4.47
C PRO A 84 6.60 16.59 4.47
N GLY A 85 7.30 16.35 5.57
CA GLY A 85 8.64 16.91 5.80
C GLY A 85 8.57 18.39 6.19
N ASP A 86 9.72 19.01 6.44
CA ASP A 86 9.80 20.43 6.84
C ASP A 86 9.64 21.34 5.62
N GLU A 87 10.25 20.95 4.51
CA GLU A 87 10.13 21.62 3.22
C GLU A 87 9.70 20.64 2.13
N ARG A 88 8.84 21.12 1.23
CA ARG A 88 8.38 20.35 0.07
C ARG A 88 8.33 21.21 -1.18
N ALA A 89 8.61 20.59 -2.32
CA ALA A 89 8.49 21.22 -3.63
C ALA A 89 8.07 20.19 -4.68
N TRP A 90 7.30 20.64 -5.67
CA TRP A 90 7.11 19.89 -6.91
C TRP A 90 8.12 20.37 -7.94
N LEU A 91 8.76 19.44 -8.63
CA LEU A 91 9.70 19.70 -9.72
C LEU A 91 9.48 18.66 -10.81
N ASP A 92 8.93 19.07 -11.95
CA ASP A 92 8.75 18.23 -13.14
C ASP A 92 8.16 16.84 -12.83
N GLY A 93 7.10 16.82 -12.02
CA GLY A 93 6.37 15.62 -11.61
C GLY A 93 6.97 14.85 -10.42
N TRP A 94 8.10 15.30 -9.89
CA TRP A 94 8.68 14.79 -8.65
C TRP A 94 8.18 15.60 -7.45
N LEU A 95 7.79 14.91 -6.38
CA LEU A 95 7.59 15.52 -5.07
C LEU A 95 8.88 15.38 -4.26
N LEU A 96 9.53 16.51 -4.01
CA LEU A 96 10.74 16.62 -3.20
C LEU A 96 10.31 16.93 -1.77
N ARG A 97 10.86 16.20 -0.80
CA ARG A 97 10.65 16.43 0.63
C ARG A 97 11.98 16.46 1.37
N ALA A 98 12.14 17.44 2.24
CA ALA A 98 13.28 17.60 3.13
C ALA A 98 12.80 17.72 4.57
N GLY A 99 13.00 16.67 5.37
CA GLY A 99 12.82 16.69 6.82
C GLY A 99 14.18 16.62 7.52
N LYS A 100 14.49 17.61 8.35
CA LYS A 100 15.69 17.69 9.20
C LYS A 100 15.42 16.97 10.53
N GLY A 101 15.42 15.64 10.49
CA GLY A 101 15.39 14.79 11.68
C GLY A 101 14.14 13.90 11.82
N GLY A 102 14.36 12.65 12.26
CA GLY A 102 13.32 11.71 12.72
C GLY A 102 12.39 11.08 11.67
N GLY A 103 12.11 11.74 10.55
CA GLY A 103 11.09 11.28 9.57
C GLY A 103 11.51 10.13 8.64
N GLY A 104 12.73 9.61 8.78
CA GLY A 104 13.27 8.54 7.93
C GLY A 104 13.45 8.94 6.46
N LEU A 105 13.81 7.97 5.61
CA LEU A 105 14.01 8.19 4.18
C LEU A 105 12.73 8.65 3.45
N ALA A 106 11.57 8.19 3.92
CA ALA A 106 10.29 8.57 3.35
C ALA A 106 10.03 10.08 3.47
N ALA A 107 10.38 10.74 4.58
CA ALA A 107 10.20 12.19 4.73
C ALA A 107 11.37 13.02 4.15
N ASN A 108 12.41 12.37 3.61
CA ASN A 108 13.62 13.02 3.09
C ASN A 108 14.09 12.36 1.77
N SER A 109 13.23 12.38 0.76
CA SER A 109 13.53 11.87 -0.58
C SER A 109 12.64 12.52 -1.65
N ALA A 110 13.13 12.55 -2.89
CA ALA A 110 12.34 12.91 -4.06
C ALA A 110 11.66 11.67 -4.60
N MET A 111 10.35 11.75 -4.83
CA MET A 111 9.55 10.64 -5.32
C MET A 111 8.82 11.03 -6.61
N PRO A 112 8.79 10.17 -7.64
CA PRO A 112 8.08 10.46 -8.88
C PRO A 112 6.59 10.24 -8.63
N LEU A 113 5.86 11.28 -8.23
CA LEU A 113 4.46 11.14 -7.79
C LEU A 113 3.43 11.69 -8.79
N ASP A 114 3.88 12.37 -9.84
CA ASP A 114 3.08 12.68 -11.03
C ASP A 114 3.52 11.86 -12.25
N VAL A 115 2.58 11.60 -13.16
CA VAL A 115 2.81 10.82 -14.38
C VAL A 115 3.86 11.43 -15.29
N SER A 116 4.07 12.76 -15.22
CA SER A 116 5.08 13.46 -16.01
C SER A 116 6.52 13.29 -15.49
N ALA A 117 6.72 12.65 -14.34
CA ALA A 117 8.06 12.49 -13.75
C ALA A 117 8.98 11.69 -14.68
N ASP A 118 10.16 12.22 -14.96
CA ASP A 118 11.21 11.53 -15.71
C ASP A 118 12.62 11.87 -15.19
N ALA A 119 13.64 11.28 -15.79
CA ALA A 119 15.04 11.38 -15.36
C ALA A 119 15.69 12.76 -15.64
N SER A 120 15.11 13.60 -16.51
CA SER A 120 15.66 14.93 -16.80
C SER A 120 15.64 15.86 -15.59
N ALA A 121 14.67 15.67 -14.68
CA ALA A 121 14.54 16.43 -13.44
C ALA A 121 15.65 16.15 -12.41
N ILE A 122 16.42 15.05 -12.56
CA ILE A 122 17.40 14.60 -11.56
C ILE A 122 18.44 15.67 -11.25
N GLY A 123 18.92 16.42 -12.24
CA GLY A 123 19.89 17.50 -12.00
C GLY A 123 19.31 18.60 -11.09
N GLY A 124 18.05 18.98 -11.31
CA GLY A 124 17.35 19.95 -10.47
C GLY A 124 17.06 19.42 -9.06
N ILE A 125 16.75 18.12 -8.93
CA ILE A 125 16.59 17.45 -7.64
C ILE A 125 17.89 17.51 -6.84
N VAL A 126 19.02 17.17 -7.45
CA VAL A 126 20.35 17.25 -6.81
C VAL A 126 20.64 18.66 -6.32
N ALA A 127 20.40 19.67 -7.15
CA ALA A 127 20.60 21.07 -6.77
C ALA A 127 19.71 21.50 -5.59
N TRP A 128 18.44 21.06 -5.59
CA TRP A 128 17.48 21.40 -4.53
C TRP A 128 17.90 20.85 -3.16
N TYR A 129 18.39 19.61 -3.09
CA TYR A 129 18.91 19.02 -1.85
C TYR A 129 20.25 19.62 -1.44
N ALA A 130 21.16 19.85 -2.40
CA ALA A 130 22.47 20.44 -2.14
C ALA A 130 22.38 21.85 -1.54
N ALA A 131 21.44 22.68 -2.03
CA ALA A 131 21.17 24.01 -1.48
C ALA A 131 20.73 23.99 0.00
N ARG A 132 20.30 22.82 0.50
CA ARG A 132 19.87 22.60 1.90
C ARG A 132 20.92 21.87 2.73
N GLY A 133 22.08 21.55 2.16
CA GLY A 133 23.12 20.75 2.81
C GLY A 133 22.69 19.30 3.05
N LEU A 134 21.77 18.78 2.24
CA LEU A 134 21.25 17.41 2.37
C LEU A 134 21.77 16.53 1.24
N THR A 135 21.98 15.25 1.53
CA THR A 135 22.25 14.23 0.51
C THR A 135 21.00 14.05 -0.35
N PRO A 136 21.07 14.27 -1.69
CA PRO A 136 19.95 13.99 -2.56
C PRO A 136 19.63 12.49 -2.55
N ARG A 137 18.37 12.16 -2.34
CA ARG A 137 17.87 10.78 -2.37
C ARG A 137 16.65 10.68 -3.25
N LEU A 138 16.60 9.62 -4.04
CA LEU A 138 15.41 9.27 -4.81
C LEU A 138 14.72 8.08 -4.15
N GLY A 139 13.45 8.22 -3.81
CA GLY A 139 12.58 7.13 -3.41
C GLY A 139 11.76 6.71 -4.63
N ILE A 140 12.10 5.59 -5.26
CA ILE A 140 11.43 5.10 -6.47
C ILE A 140 10.54 3.91 -6.11
N PRO A 141 9.21 4.09 -6.08
CA PRO A 141 8.28 2.97 -6.04
C PRO A 141 8.43 2.09 -7.28
N ASP A 142 8.38 0.78 -7.09
CA ASP A 142 8.44 -0.22 -8.16
C ASP A 142 7.44 0.16 -9.27
N ARG A 143 7.86 0.01 -10.54
CA ARG A 143 7.06 0.25 -11.75
C ARG A 143 6.77 1.72 -12.10
N LEU A 144 7.15 2.70 -11.27
CA LEU A 144 6.93 4.12 -11.61
C LEU A 144 7.98 4.67 -12.55
N LEU A 145 9.25 4.32 -12.32
CA LEU A 145 10.36 4.69 -13.18
C LEU A 145 11.35 3.54 -13.32
N PRO A 146 11.98 3.38 -14.50
CA PRO A 146 13.11 2.48 -14.64
C PRO A 146 14.26 3.00 -13.80
N VAL A 147 14.86 2.12 -12.99
CA VAL A 147 16.08 2.44 -12.24
C VAL A 147 17.28 2.25 -13.18
N PRO A 148 18.10 3.29 -13.42
CA PRO A 148 19.29 3.15 -14.26
C PRO A 148 20.27 2.10 -13.71
N PRO A 149 20.97 1.35 -14.60
CA PRO A 149 22.05 0.47 -14.18
C PRO A 149 23.14 1.26 -13.44
N GLY A 150 23.71 0.67 -12.38
CA GLY A 150 24.80 1.27 -11.60
C GLY A 150 24.36 2.10 -10.39
N TRP A 151 23.06 2.36 -10.20
CA TRP A 151 22.58 2.96 -8.96
C TRP A 151 22.59 1.94 -7.82
N VAL A 152 23.20 2.31 -6.70
CA VAL A 152 23.27 1.47 -5.49
C VAL A 152 22.05 1.76 -4.63
N CYS A 153 21.21 0.75 -4.44
CA CYS A 153 20.05 0.81 -3.55
C CYS A 153 20.52 0.80 -2.09
N GLU A 154 20.18 1.81 -1.30
CA GLU A 154 20.51 1.85 0.14
C GLU A 154 19.47 1.10 1.00
N LEU A 155 18.20 1.16 0.61
CA LEU A 155 17.09 0.54 1.34
C LEU A 155 15.96 0.14 0.40
N VAL A 156 15.31 -0.98 0.71
CA VAL A 156 14.04 -1.38 0.10
C VAL A 156 12.97 -1.40 1.20
N GLU A 157 11.96 -0.55 1.06
CA GLU A 157 10.74 -0.61 1.88
C GLU A 157 9.66 -1.41 1.16
N ARG A 158 8.94 -2.24 1.90
CA ARG A 158 7.70 -2.89 1.49
C ARG A 158 6.55 -2.01 1.96
N VAL A 159 5.71 -1.58 1.03
CA VAL A 159 4.46 -0.89 1.34
C VAL A 159 3.36 -1.94 1.37
N MET A 160 2.80 -2.14 2.55
CA MET A 160 1.80 -3.16 2.84
C MET A 160 0.44 -2.48 3.02
N VAL A 161 -0.64 -3.07 2.51
CA VAL A 161 -2.00 -2.49 2.60
C VAL A 161 -3.05 -3.51 3.04
N ARG A 162 -4.14 -3.02 3.63
CA ARG A 162 -5.36 -3.79 3.87
C ARG A 162 -6.60 -2.92 3.76
N ASP A 163 -7.75 -3.56 3.58
CA ASP A 163 -9.04 -2.93 3.83
C ASP A 163 -9.24 -2.72 5.33
N VAL A 164 -9.87 -1.59 5.67
CA VAL A 164 -10.28 -1.24 7.02
C VAL A 164 -11.79 -1.29 7.06
N GLU A 165 -12.31 -2.26 7.80
CA GLU A 165 -13.74 -2.40 7.98
C GLU A 165 -14.27 -1.27 8.89
N PRO A 166 -15.50 -0.78 8.66
CA PRO A 166 -16.15 0.15 9.57
C PRO A 166 -16.31 -0.52 10.94
N GLY A 167 -15.43 -0.19 11.88
CA GLY A 167 -15.45 -0.74 13.23
C GLY A 167 -16.33 0.08 14.16
N ALA A 168 -16.91 -0.58 15.17
CA ALA A 168 -17.47 0.10 16.33
C ALA A 168 -16.37 0.97 16.97
N PRO A 169 -16.70 2.18 17.45
CA PRO A 169 -15.71 3.07 18.05
C PRO A 169 -15.02 2.41 19.25
N PRO A 170 -13.71 2.65 19.46
CA PRO A 170 -13.00 2.09 20.60
C PRO A 170 -13.64 2.55 21.93
N GLY A 171 -13.66 1.65 22.92
CA GLY A 171 -14.37 1.85 24.20
C GLY A 171 -13.91 3.07 24.99
N SER A 172 -12.60 3.37 25.06
CA SER A 172 -12.08 4.64 25.56
C SER A 172 -11.36 5.40 24.44
N GLN A 173 -11.93 6.54 24.01
CA GLN A 173 -11.38 7.32 22.91
C GLN A 173 -10.15 8.14 23.30
N ALA A 174 -10.00 8.52 24.57
CA ALA A 174 -8.96 9.45 25.01
C ALA A 174 -7.54 8.85 24.96
N ASP A 175 -7.33 7.69 25.58
CA ASP A 175 -6.02 7.02 25.59
C ASP A 175 -5.60 6.55 24.19
N VAL A 176 -6.58 6.06 23.42
CA VAL A 176 -6.36 5.64 22.02
C VAL A 176 -6.02 6.83 21.13
N ALA A 177 -6.59 8.02 21.36
CA ALA A 177 -6.27 9.21 20.58
C ALA A 177 -4.83 9.69 20.81
N VAL A 178 -4.36 9.71 22.06
CA VAL A 178 -2.98 10.13 22.39
C VAL A 178 -1.95 9.14 21.83
N ASP A 179 -2.22 7.83 21.90
CA ASP A 179 -1.35 6.81 21.29
C ASP A 179 -1.41 6.87 19.75
N ALA A 180 -2.57 7.17 19.17
CA ALA A 180 -2.75 7.31 17.73
C ALA A 180 -2.00 8.51 17.16
N GLU A 181 -2.03 9.67 17.80
CA GLU A 181 -1.29 10.86 17.36
C GLU A 181 0.23 10.63 17.25
N ARG A 182 0.76 9.60 17.91
CA ARG A 182 2.18 9.23 17.85
C ARG A 182 2.49 8.14 16.82
N HIS A 183 1.52 7.27 16.51
CA HIS A 183 1.76 6.02 15.78
C HIS A 183 0.88 5.85 14.54
N ALA A 184 -0.05 6.75 14.28
CA ALA A 184 -0.95 6.69 13.14
C ALA A 184 -1.27 8.08 12.57
N ASP A 185 -1.41 8.12 11.25
CA ASP A 185 -1.75 9.32 10.49
C ASP A 185 -2.95 9.01 9.58
N VAL A 186 -3.91 9.92 9.44
CA VAL A 186 -5.02 9.78 8.45
C VAL A 186 -4.84 10.81 7.35
N SER A 187 -4.87 10.37 6.10
CA SER A 187 -4.71 11.23 4.93
C SER A 187 -5.57 10.79 3.76
N ASP A 188 -5.89 11.74 2.89
CA ASP A 188 -6.67 11.50 1.68
C ASP A 188 -5.75 11.34 0.46
N ALA A 189 -6.01 10.31 -0.34
CA ALA A 189 -5.40 10.12 -1.64
C ALA A 189 -6.15 10.91 -2.72
N PRO A 190 -5.47 11.30 -3.82
CA PRO A 190 -6.14 12.02 -4.92
C PRO A 190 -7.26 11.27 -5.64
N ASP A 191 -7.38 9.96 -5.43
CA ASP A 191 -8.49 9.15 -5.94
C ASP A 191 -9.71 9.12 -5.00
N GLY A 192 -9.68 9.90 -3.92
CA GLY A 192 -10.72 9.98 -2.90
C GLY A 192 -10.61 8.91 -1.80
N THR A 193 -9.62 8.01 -1.89
CA THR A 193 -9.42 6.99 -0.85
C THR A 193 -8.86 7.64 0.42
N ARG A 194 -9.54 7.42 1.55
CA ARG A 194 -9.04 7.84 2.86
C ARG A 194 -8.24 6.73 3.53
N TRP A 195 -6.98 7.01 3.82
CA TRP A 195 -6.01 6.06 4.35
C TRP A 195 -5.70 6.31 5.82
N VAL A 196 -5.45 5.25 6.58
CA VAL A 196 -4.74 5.29 7.86
C VAL A 196 -3.35 4.67 7.69
N GLY A 197 -2.30 5.45 7.90
CA GLY A 197 -0.92 5.00 7.92
C GLY A 197 -0.50 4.66 9.33
N LEU A 198 0.13 3.51 9.55
CA LEU A 198 0.63 3.10 10.86
C LEU A 198 2.17 3.17 10.92
N SER A 199 2.70 3.45 12.10
CA SER A 199 4.13 3.44 12.44
C SER A 199 4.38 2.52 13.62
N LEU A 200 4.58 1.23 13.33
CA LEU A 200 4.76 0.14 14.29
C LEU A 200 5.96 -0.70 13.86
N ALA A 201 6.64 -1.34 14.81
CA ALA A 201 7.93 -1.97 14.54
C ALA A 201 7.99 -3.47 14.87
N GLY A 202 7.16 -4.00 15.78
CA GLY A 202 7.32 -5.39 16.21
C GLY A 202 6.02 -6.12 16.58
N ALA A 203 6.12 -7.44 16.72
CA ALA A 203 4.97 -8.32 16.98
C ALA A 203 4.17 -7.95 18.25
N GLN A 204 4.82 -7.36 19.25
CA GLN A 204 4.20 -6.80 20.45
C GLN A 204 3.15 -5.72 20.15
N ASP A 205 3.25 -5.06 18.99
CA ASP A 205 2.33 -4.01 18.59
C ASP A 205 1.05 -4.55 17.93
N THR A 206 0.81 -5.86 17.89
CA THR A 206 -0.39 -6.42 17.22
C THR A 206 -1.69 -5.85 17.79
N ALA A 207 -1.82 -5.79 19.12
CA ALA A 207 -3.00 -5.22 19.77
C ALA A 207 -3.14 -3.71 19.47
N ARG A 208 -2.02 -2.97 19.50
CA ARG A 208 -1.97 -1.55 19.15
C ARG A 208 -2.38 -1.32 17.69
N GLY A 209 -1.86 -2.11 16.75
CA GLY A 209 -2.19 -2.01 15.34
C GLY A 209 -3.69 -2.22 15.07
N ALA A 210 -4.31 -3.20 15.74
CA ALA A 210 -5.75 -3.38 15.66
C ALA A 210 -6.54 -2.16 16.18
N ALA A 211 -6.11 -1.58 17.32
CA ALA A 211 -6.73 -0.38 17.87
C ALA A 211 -6.56 0.85 16.96
N LEU A 212 -5.38 1.04 16.36
CA LEU A 212 -5.11 2.14 15.44
C LEU A 212 -5.90 2.02 14.12
N LEU A 213 -6.11 0.80 13.62
CA LEU A 213 -6.99 0.55 12.47
C LEU A 213 -8.45 0.93 12.80
N ALA A 214 -8.95 0.55 13.98
CA ALA A 214 -10.28 0.94 14.43
C ALA A 214 -10.41 2.46 14.62
N TRP A 215 -9.37 3.10 15.16
CA TRP A 215 -9.29 4.56 15.25
C TRP A 215 -9.32 5.21 13.86
N GLY A 216 -8.55 4.70 12.89
CA GLY A 216 -8.58 5.16 11.51
C GLY A 216 -9.97 5.01 10.89
N ALA A 217 -10.63 3.87 11.10
CA ALA A 217 -12.01 3.62 10.66
C ALA A 217 -12.99 4.64 11.23
N SER A 218 -12.87 4.98 12.52
CA SER A 218 -13.70 6.01 13.17
C SER A 218 -13.51 7.41 12.58
N ARG A 219 -12.38 7.64 11.88
CA ARG A 219 -12.08 8.86 11.13
C ARG A 219 -12.38 8.73 9.63
N GLY A 220 -13.11 7.69 9.23
CA GLY A 220 -13.53 7.45 7.86
C GLY A 220 -12.47 6.82 6.95
N ALA A 221 -11.33 6.37 7.49
CA ALA A 221 -10.37 5.63 6.70
C ALA A 221 -10.96 4.27 6.29
N THR A 222 -10.92 3.97 5.00
CA THR A 222 -11.41 2.70 4.43
C THR A 222 -10.27 1.75 4.10
N ARG A 223 -9.04 2.26 4.15
CA ARG A 223 -7.81 1.54 3.79
C ARG A 223 -6.72 1.85 4.79
N GLY A 224 -5.90 0.85 5.09
CA GLY A 224 -4.75 0.98 5.99
C GLY A 224 -3.45 0.69 5.24
N TYR A 225 -2.36 1.39 5.57
CA TYR A 225 -1.02 1.06 5.08
C TYR A 225 0.05 1.02 6.19
N LEU A 226 1.07 0.20 5.94
CA LEU A 226 2.30 0.07 6.74
C LEU A 226 3.51 0.14 5.80
N ARG A 227 4.61 0.72 6.28
CA ARG A 227 5.92 0.66 5.62
C ARG A 227 6.86 -0.16 6.47
N VAL A 228 7.44 -1.20 5.90
CA VAL A 228 8.31 -2.13 6.63
C VAL A 228 9.55 -2.44 5.80
N HIS A 229 10.72 -2.51 6.43
CA HIS A 229 11.98 -2.83 5.74
C HIS A 229 12.72 -4.04 6.35
N ASP A 230 12.22 -4.57 7.47
CA ASP A 230 12.76 -5.73 8.17
C ASP A 230 11.77 -6.91 8.19
N ALA A 231 12.20 -8.03 8.77
CA ALA A 231 11.39 -9.24 8.89
C ALA A 231 10.32 -9.11 9.99
N GLU A 232 10.61 -8.41 11.09
CA GLU A 232 9.71 -8.25 12.23
C GLU A 232 8.49 -7.42 11.85
N GLY A 233 8.68 -6.27 11.21
CA GLY A 233 7.60 -5.45 10.69
C GLY A 233 6.78 -6.18 9.63
N ALA A 234 7.41 -6.99 8.78
CA ALA A 234 6.70 -7.81 7.80
C ALA A 234 5.83 -8.89 8.46
N ALA A 235 6.32 -9.53 9.52
CA ALA A 235 5.55 -10.49 10.31
C ALA A 235 4.37 -9.82 11.02
N LEU A 236 4.57 -8.64 11.64
CA LEU A 236 3.50 -7.83 12.23
C LEU A 236 2.44 -7.46 11.20
N ALA A 237 2.86 -6.98 10.03
CA ALA A 237 1.95 -6.62 8.94
C ALA A 237 1.11 -7.83 8.52
N GLY A 238 1.72 -9.02 8.38
CA GLY A 238 1.02 -10.26 8.10
C GLY A 238 0.02 -10.66 9.19
N ALA A 239 0.40 -10.57 10.46
CA ALA A 239 -0.48 -10.86 11.60
C ALA A 239 -1.69 -9.90 11.66
N LEU A 240 -1.49 -8.65 11.23
CA LEU A 240 -2.54 -7.65 11.07
C LEU A 240 -3.26 -7.74 9.72
N GLY A 241 -3.06 -8.79 8.91
CA GLY A 241 -3.78 -9.00 7.66
C GLY A 241 -3.42 -8.02 6.53
N PHE A 242 -2.29 -7.32 6.62
CA PHE A 242 -1.77 -6.52 5.51
C PHE A 242 -1.11 -7.41 4.46
N ARG A 243 -1.21 -6.98 3.21
CA ARG A 243 -0.62 -7.64 2.03
C ARG A 243 0.29 -6.69 1.27
N LEU A 244 1.28 -7.24 0.58
CA LEU A 244 2.23 -6.44 -0.18
C LEU A 244 1.53 -5.68 -1.32
N HIS A 245 1.68 -4.36 -1.34
CA HIS A 245 1.22 -3.52 -2.44
C HIS A 245 2.32 -3.30 -3.47
N HIS A 246 3.47 -2.81 -3.01
CA HIS A 246 4.64 -2.53 -3.84
C HIS A 246 5.88 -2.33 -2.96
N HIS A 247 7.06 -2.26 -3.57
CA HIS A 247 8.26 -1.78 -2.87
C HIS A 247 8.59 -0.35 -3.25
N THR A 248 9.26 0.36 -2.36
CA THR A 248 9.95 1.62 -2.66
C THR A 248 11.44 1.41 -2.42
N ARG A 249 12.26 1.76 -3.40
CA ARG A 249 13.72 1.65 -3.34
C ARG A 249 14.33 3.03 -3.19
N TYR A 250 15.27 3.16 -2.27
CA TYR A 250 15.95 4.41 -2.01
C TYR A 250 17.35 4.39 -2.61
N PHE A 251 17.67 5.46 -3.34
CA PHE A 251 18.94 5.65 -4.03
C PHE A 251 19.55 6.98 -3.61
N PRO A 252 20.61 6.97 -2.78
CA PRO A 252 21.39 8.16 -2.56
C PRO A 252 22.14 8.51 -3.84
N LEU A 253 22.01 9.76 -4.27
CA LEU A 253 22.81 10.29 -5.35
C LEU A 253 24.10 10.83 -4.74
N GLY A 254 25.24 10.34 -5.22
CA GLY A 254 26.54 10.82 -4.77
C GLY A 254 26.64 12.33 -4.91
N SER A 255 27.30 12.99 -3.95
CA SER A 255 27.63 14.41 -4.06
C SER A 255 28.38 14.66 -5.38
N PRO A 256 28.16 15.80 -6.08
CA PRO A 256 28.94 16.19 -7.25
C PRO A 256 30.37 16.61 -6.87
N THR A 257 31.13 15.72 -6.23
CA THR A 257 32.52 15.96 -5.82
C THR A 257 33.34 14.67 -5.91
N GLY A 258 33.99 14.45 -7.04
CA GLY A 258 35.05 13.45 -7.24
C GLY A 258 35.20 13.04 -8.70
N PRO A 259 36.39 13.09 -9.32
CA PRO A 259 36.53 13.15 -10.77
C PRO A 259 36.21 11.82 -11.43
N ALA A 260 35.61 11.90 -12.61
CA ALA A 260 35.68 10.81 -13.58
C ALA A 260 37.17 10.53 -13.87
N ARG A 261 37.60 9.31 -13.61
CA ARG A 261 38.77 8.70 -14.23
C ARG A 261 38.30 7.54 -15.09
#